data_AF-A0A950M469-F1
#
_entry.id   AF-A0A950M469-F1
#
_cell.length_a   1.000
_cell.length_b   1.000
_cell.length_c   1.000
_cell.angle_alpha   90.00
_cell.angle_beta   90.00
_cell.angle_gamma   90.00
#
_symmetry.space_group_name_H-M   'P 1'
#
loop_
_entity.id
_entity.type
_entity.pdbx_description
1 polymer ?
#
loop_
_entity_poly.entity_id
_entity_poly.type
_entity_poly.pdbx_seq_one_letter_code
_entity_poly.pdbx_strand_id
1 'polypeptide(L)'
;CNGGFYSIEMKRRGAKRVLGVDFDEDYLAQARFAADVAGQEIEFRQLSVYDVGALGERFDIVLFMGVLYHLRHPLLALDLVREHVVGDLLVFQSMQRGSPEIAPVADDYPFCNHELFNAGSFPKLHFVEHRYAGDPTNWWVPNRACVEAMLRSAGFVIVSHPEAEVYVCRRSGAPGGGGAVYPAKGRRP
;
A
#
# COMPACT_ATOMS: atom_id res chain seq x y z
N CYS A 1 0.94 -2.27 11.21
CA CYS A 1 2.27 -2.92 11.33
C CYS A 1 2.17 -4.30 11.96
N ASN A 2 0.95 -4.82 12.20
CA ASN A 2 0.71 -6.07 12.89
C ASN A 2 1.52 -6.11 14.21
N GLY A 3 2.04 -7.27 14.61
CA GLY A 3 2.91 -7.45 15.77
C GLY A 3 4.33 -6.88 15.65
N GLY A 4 4.60 -5.96 14.71
CA GLY A 4 5.83 -5.15 14.72
C GLY A 4 7.11 -5.83 14.22
N PHE A 5 7.03 -7.04 13.63
CA PHE A 5 8.20 -7.78 13.13
C PHE A 5 9.12 -6.91 12.27
N TYR A 6 8.58 -6.29 11.22
CA TYR A 6 9.40 -5.45 10.33
C TYR A 6 9.93 -4.19 11.02
N SER A 7 9.21 -3.64 12.00
CA SER A 7 9.68 -2.49 12.76
C SER A 7 10.95 -2.84 13.56
N ILE A 8 10.97 -4.01 14.21
CA ILE A 8 12.12 -4.56 14.94
C ILE A 8 13.28 -4.82 13.97
N GLU A 9 13.00 -5.45 12.84
CA GLU A 9 13.99 -5.75 11.82
C GLU A 9 14.64 -4.49 11.23
N MET A 10 13.88 -3.39 11.08
CA MET A 10 14.42 -2.10 10.65
C MET A 10 15.34 -1.48 11.71
N LYS A 11 14.97 -1.52 13.00
CA LYS A 11 15.85 -1.07 14.09
C LYS A 11 17.15 -1.88 14.14
N ARG A 12 17.08 -3.21 14.03
CA ARG A 12 18.25 -4.10 13.99
C ARG A 12 19.19 -3.80 12.81
N ARG A 13 18.65 -3.30 11.69
CA ARG A 13 19.42 -2.87 10.51
C ARG A 13 19.95 -1.43 10.61
N GLY A 14 19.78 -0.77 11.76
CA GLY A 14 20.35 0.54 12.03
C GLY A 14 19.42 1.72 11.69
N ALA A 15 18.12 1.49 11.51
CA ALA A 15 17.17 2.59 11.39
C ALA A 15 17.19 3.45 12.65
N LYS A 16 17.49 4.74 12.50
CA LYS A 16 17.62 5.68 13.63
C LYS A 16 16.30 5.78 14.42
N ARG A 17 15.19 5.97 13.69
CA ARG A 17 13.84 6.08 14.21
C ARG A 17 12.90 5.19 13.40
N VAL A 18 11.98 4.52 14.07
CA VAL A 18 10.97 3.66 13.45
C VAL A 18 9.62 3.96 14.08
N LEU A 19 8.61 4.19 13.23
CA LEU A 19 7.22 4.33 13.60
C LEU A 19 6.41 3.17 13.01
N GLY A 20 5.83 2.34 13.87
CA GLY A 20 4.81 1.35 13.50
C GLY A 20 3.41 1.96 13.60
N VAL A 21 2.63 1.85 12.53
CA VAL A 21 1.22 2.27 12.50
C VAL A 21 0.32 1.06 12.25
N ASP A 22 -0.70 0.88 13.07
CA ASP A 22 -1.80 -0.08 12.86
C ASP A 22 -3.12 0.52 13.35
N PHE A 23 -4.26 0.05 12.86
CA PHE A 23 -5.57 0.50 13.36
C PHE A 23 -6.05 -0.34 14.55
N ASP A 24 -5.53 -1.55 14.69
CA ASP A 24 -5.90 -2.49 15.75
C ASP A 24 -4.95 -2.39 16.95
N GLU A 25 -5.50 -2.07 18.11
CA GLU A 25 -4.72 -1.88 19.33
C GLU A 25 -4.15 -3.20 19.88
N ASP A 26 -4.77 -4.35 19.60
CA ASP A 26 -4.27 -5.65 20.05
C ASP A 26 -2.97 -6.01 19.33
N TYR A 27 -2.89 -5.73 18.02
CA TYR A 27 -1.64 -5.87 17.26
C TYR A 27 -0.57 -4.91 17.77
N LEU A 28 -0.93 -3.68 18.12
CA LEU A 28 0.03 -2.73 18.68
C LEU A 28 0.52 -3.15 20.07
N ALA A 29 -0.34 -3.73 20.91
CA ALA A 29 0.07 -4.29 22.20
C ALA A 29 1.10 -5.43 22.01
N GLN A 30 0.85 -6.34 21.07
CA GLN A 30 1.81 -7.40 20.70
C GLN A 30 3.12 -6.81 20.17
N ALA A 31 3.05 -5.76 19.34
CA ALA A 31 4.23 -5.11 18.77
C ALA A 31 5.09 -4.42 19.82
N ARG A 32 4.47 -3.73 20.80
CA ARG A 32 5.17 -3.13 21.94
C ARG A 32 5.87 -4.21 22.78
N PHE A 33 5.16 -5.28 23.13
CA PHE A 33 5.74 -6.40 23.87
C PHE A 33 6.93 -7.03 23.13
N ALA A 34 6.80 -7.28 21.83
CA ALA A 34 7.88 -7.85 21.03
C ALA A 34 9.09 -6.91 20.92
N ALA A 35 8.85 -5.59 20.81
CA ALA A 35 9.91 -4.59 20.78
C ALA A 35 10.67 -4.53 22.12
N ASP A 36 9.95 -4.57 23.25
CA ASP A 36 10.53 -4.58 24.60
C ASP A 36 11.41 -5.83 24.81
N VAL A 37 10.90 -7.01 24.45
CA VAL A 37 11.67 -8.26 24.51
C VAL A 37 12.90 -8.23 23.60
N ALA A 38 12.79 -7.60 22.43
CA ALA A 38 13.90 -7.45 21.49
C ALA A 38 14.89 -6.31 21.87
N GLY A 39 14.61 -5.56 22.94
CA GLY A 39 15.40 -4.40 23.36
C GLY A 39 15.48 -3.31 22.30
N GLN A 40 14.41 -3.12 21.52
CA GLN A 40 14.35 -2.13 20.45
C GLN A 40 13.42 -0.97 20.81
N GLU A 41 13.93 0.26 20.76
CA GLU A 41 13.11 1.47 20.92
C GLU A 41 12.38 1.79 19.60
N ILE A 42 11.05 1.63 19.61
CA ILE A 42 10.15 1.81 18.46
C ILE A 42 8.91 2.60 18.89
N GLU A 43 8.51 3.59 18.10
CA GLU A 43 7.24 4.29 18.29
C GLU A 43 6.09 3.47 17.67
N PHE A 44 4.97 3.40 18.37
CA PHE A 44 3.74 2.78 17.85
C PHE A 44 2.57 3.74 17.98
N ARG A 45 1.80 3.91 16.90
CA ARG A 45 0.60 4.77 16.88
C ARG A 45 -0.59 4.03 16.30
N GLN A 46 -1.72 4.13 16.99
CA GLN A 46 -3.00 3.67 16.47
C GLN A 46 -3.52 4.66 15.42
N LEU A 47 -3.47 4.27 14.15
CA LEU A 47 -3.83 5.15 13.03
C LEU A 47 -4.22 4.32 11.80
N SER A 48 -5.24 4.77 11.08
CA SER A 48 -5.59 4.22 9.77
C SER A 48 -4.67 4.76 8.68
N VAL A 49 -4.45 3.98 7.61
CA VAL A 49 -3.77 4.48 6.41
C VAL A 49 -4.44 5.74 5.85
N TYR A 50 -5.75 5.89 6.01
CA TYR A 50 -6.47 7.06 5.50
C TYR A 50 -6.22 8.34 6.32
N ASP A 51 -5.65 8.20 7.52
CA ASP A 51 -5.38 9.29 8.44
C ASP A 51 -3.88 9.63 8.55
N VAL A 52 -3.02 9.02 7.71
CA VAL A 52 -1.55 9.23 7.75
C VAL A 52 -1.12 10.68 7.53
N GLY A 53 -1.97 11.51 6.93
CA GLY A 53 -1.74 12.95 6.82
C GLY A 53 -1.66 13.67 8.17
N ALA A 54 -2.24 13.10 9.24
CA ALA A 54 -2.13 13.64 10.59
C ALA A 54 -0.73 13.50 11.18
N LEU A 55 0.14 12.67 10.61
CA LEU A 55 1.53 12.51 11.09
C LEU A 55 2.35 13.78 10.84
N GLY A 56 2.06 14.53 9.76
CA GLY A 56 2.76 15.77 9.43
C GLY A 56 4.26 15.59 9.11
N GLU A 57 4.71 14.36 8.85
CA GLU A 57 6.11 14.03 8.62
C GLU A 57 6.27 12.90 7.59
N ARG A 58 7.42 12.91 6.89
CA ARG A 58 7.81 11.90 5.90
C ARG A 58 8.95 11.04 6.42
N PHE A 59 9.05 9.83 5.87
CA PHE A 59 10.06 8.83 6.20
C PHE A 59 10.88 8.47 4.95
N ASP A 60 12.17 8.22 5.14
CA ASP A 60 13.07 7.82 4.04
C ASP A 60 12.63 6.49 3.41
N ILE A 61 12.12 5.57 4.23
CA ILE A 61 11.65 4.24 3.81
C ILE A 61 10.28 4.00 4.44
N VAL A 62 9.29 3.68 3.60
CA VAL A 62 7.94 3.29 4.03
C VAL A 62 7.68 1.85 3.61
N LEU A 63 7.33 1.00 4.57
CA LEU A 63 6.89 -0.38 4.34
C LEU A 63 5.35 -0.41 4.26
N PHE A 64 4.80 -0.66 3.07
CA PHE A 64 3.37 -0.79 2.81
C PHE A 64 3.08 -2.20 2.30
N MET A 65 3.07 -3.16 3.22
CA MET A 65 3.02 -4.59 2.91
C MET A 65 1.81 -5.23 3.56
N GLY A 66 1.06 -6.03 2.81
CA GLY A 66 -0.07 -6.79 3.33
C GLY A 66 -1.29 -5.91 3.67
N VAL A 67 -1.40 -4.72 3.08
CA VAL A 67 -2.44 -3.74 3.45
C VAL A 67 -3.45 -3.51 2.32
N LEU A 68 -3.00 -3.32 1.08
CA LEU A 68 -3.84 -2.80 -0.01
C LEU A 68 -5.16 -3.56 -0.20
N TYR A 69 -5.12 -4.89 -0.16
CA TYR A 69 -6.30 -5.74 -0.40
C TYR A 69 -7.34 -5.69 0.73
N HIS A 70 -6.98 -5.16 1.90
CA HIS A 70 -7.90 -4.90 3.01
C HIS A 70 -8.61 -3.53 2.92
N LEU A 71 -8.20 -2.68 1.99
CA LEU A 71 -8.64 -1.28 1.94
C LEU A 71 -9.81 -1.08 1.00
N ARG A 72 -10.87 -0.43 1.49
CA ARG A 72 -12.03 -0.06 0.65
C ARG A 72 -11.68 0.88 -0.52
N HIS A 73 -10.69 1.77 -0.35
CA HIS A 73 -10.27 2.76 -1.34
C HIS A 73 -8.76 2.61 -1.63
N PRO A 74 -8.36 1.61 -2.44
CA PRO A 74 -6.94 1.22 -2.56
C PRO A 74 -6.07 2.29 -3.21
N LEU A 75 -6.53 2.97 -4.26
CA LEU A 75 -5.74 4.02 -4.92
C LEU A 75 -5.60 5.27 -4.04
N LEU A 76 -6.69 5.67 -3.36
CA LEU A 76 -6.64 6.77 -2.39
C LEU A 76 -5.61 6.53 -1.29
N ALA A 77 -5.49 5.28 -0.81
CA ALA A 77 -4.49 4.95 0.19
C ALA A 77 -3.05 5.12 -0.34
N LEU A 78 -2.79 4.71 -1.59
CA LEU A 78 -1.49 4.94 -2.23
C LEU A 78 -1.20 6.43 -2.38
N ASP A 79 -2.19 7.23 -2.78
CA ASP A 79 -2.05 8.68 -2.93
C ASP A 79 -1.74 9.35 -1.58
N LEU A 80 -2.47 9.01 -0.52
CA LEU A 80 -2.24 9.53 0.83
C LEU A 80 -0.87 9.12 1.38
N VAL A 81 -0.46 7.86 1.18
CA VAL A 81 0.85 7.36 1.61
C VAL A 81 1.96 8.12 0.90
N ARG A 82 1.86 8.28 -0.42
CA ARG A 82 2.82 9.06 -1.20
C ARG A 82 2.87 10.53 -0.77
N GLU A 83 1.70 11.12 -0.59
CA GLU A 83 1.57 12.55 -0.32
C GLU A 83 2.14 12.88 1.06
N HIS A 84 1.88 12.07 2.08
CA HIS A 84 2.18 12.45 3.45
C HIS A 84 3.40 11.78 4.05
N VAL A 85 3.64 10.50 3.75
CA VAL A 85 4.62 9.71 4.53
C VAL A 85 5.82 9.24 3.71
N VAL A 86 5.72 9.10 2.39
CA VAL A 86 6.88 8.69 1.58
C VAL A 86 7.79 9.89 1.31
N GLY A 87 9.02 9.83 1.83
CA GLY A 87 10.12 10.75 1.53
C GLY A 87 10.91 10.33 0.29
N ASP A 88 11.40 9.09 0.27
CA ASP A 88 12.18 8.52 -0.85
C ASP A 88 11.61 7.17 -1.32
N LEU A 89 11.76 6.12 -0.50
CA LEU A 89 11.44 4.75 -0.87
C LEU A 89 10.11 4.26 -0.31
N LEU A 90 9.37 3.55 -1.15
CA LEU A 90 8.21 2.74 -0.78
C LEU A 90 8.53 1.26 -1.09
N VAL A 91 8.43 0.40 -0.08
CA VAL A 91 8.40 -1.05 -0.27
C VAL A 91 6.93 -1.48 -0.21
N PHE A 92 6.37 -1.81 -1.37
CA PHE A 92 4.97 -2.16 -1.55
C PHE A 92 4.83 -3.68 -1.68
N GLN A 93 3.86 -4.27 -0.97
CA GLN A 93 3.43 -5.65 -1.19
C GLN A 93 1.91 -5.79 -1.00
N SER A 94 1.29 -6.57 -1.88
CA SER A 94 -0.13 -6.92 -1.83
C SER A 94 -0.36 -8.28 -2.48
N MET A 95 -1.38 -9.00 -1.99
CA MET A 95 -1.90 -10.20 -2.65
C MET A 95 -2.22 -9.91 -4.12
N GLN A 96 -1.79 -10.79 -5.02
CA GLN A 96 -2.09 -10.73 -6.45
C GLN A 96 -2.78 -12.00 -6.95
N ARG A 97 -3.70 -11.85 -7.92
CA ARG A 97 -4.35 -12.97 -8.63
C ARG A 97 -4.54 -12.63 -10.10
N GLY A 98 -4.58 -13.66 -10.94
CA GLY A 98 -4.68 -13.51 -12.40
C GLY A 98 -3.33 -13.70 -13.08
N SER A 99 -3.21 -13.20 -14.32
CA SER A 99 -2.00 -13.39 -15.13
C SER A 99 -0.82 -12.59 -14.56
N PRO A 100 0.41 -13.16 -14.59
CA PRO A 100 1.65 -12.45 -14.29
C PRO A 100 2.19 -11.67 -15.49
N GLU A 101 1.54 -11.74 -16.65
CA GLU A 101 1.98 -11.05 -17.86
C GLU A 101 1.78 -9.54 -17.74
N ILE A 102 2.67 -8.79 -18.39
CA ILE A 102 2.59 -7.34 -18.51
C ILE A 102 2.68 -6.97 -19.98
N ALA A 103 1.87 -6.00 -20.40
CA ALA A 103 1.96 -5.37 -21.70
C ALA A 103 1.94 -3.85 -21.50
N PRO A 104 2.59 -3.07 -22.39
CA PRO A 104 2.44 -1.62 -22.39
C PRO A 104 0.97 -1.23 -22.49
N VAL A 105 0.53 -0.35 -21.61
CA VAL A 105 -0.80 0.26 -21.65
C VAL A 105 -0.65 1.60 -22.37
N ALA A 106 -1.46 1.83 -23.40
CA ALA A 106 -1.47 3.10 -24.12
C ALA A 106 -2.09 4.21 -23.26
N ASP A 107 -1.73 5.46 -23.56
CA ASP A 107 -2.27 6.62 -22.84
C ASP A 107 -3.78 6.79 -23.05
N ASP A 108 -4.30 6.33 -24.20
CA ASP A 108 -5.71 6.37 -24.54
C ASP A 108 -6.11 5.16 -25.40
N TYR A 109 -7.37 4.77 -25.28
CA TYR A 109 -8.00 3.73 -26.09
C TYR A 109 -9.37 4.21 -26.58
N PRO A 110 -9.71 4.00 -27.86
CA PRO A 110 -11.06 4.27 -28.35
C PRO A 110 -12.10 3.50 -27.52
N PHE A 111 -13.23 4.14 -27.19
CA PHE A 111 -14.31 3.56 -26.39
C PHE A 111 -14.79 2.18 -26.89
N CYS A 112 -14.76 1.94 -28.20
CA CYS A 112 -15.19 0.68 -28.80
C CYS A 112 -14.22 -0.49 -28.58
N ASN A 113 -13.00 -0.24 -28.10
CA ASN A 113 -11.98 -1.27 -27.93
C ASN A 113 -12.17 -2.05 -26.61
N HIS A 114 -13.03 -3.06 -26.65
CA HIS A 114 -13.39 -3.87 -25.47
C HIS A 114 -12.50 -5.13 -25.32
N GLU A 115 -11.91 -5.63 -26.40
CA GLU A 115 -11.14 -6.87 -26.40
C GLU A 115 -9.90 -6.82 -25.51
N LEU A 116 -9.33 -5.62 -25.32
CA LEU A 116 -8.18 -5.42 -24.43
C LEU A 116 -8.47 -5.86 -22.99
N PHE A 117 -9.72 -5.73 -22.52
CA PHE A 117 -10.09 -6.13 -21.15
C PHE A 117 -10.08 -7.65 -20.98
N ASN A 118 -10.10 -8.42 -22.07
CA ASN A 118 -9.98 -9.88 -22.02
C ASN A 118 -8.52 -10.33 -21.88
N ALA A 119 -7.56 -9.57 -22.39
CA ALA A 119 -6.13 -9.92 -22.33
C ALA A 119 -5.64 -10.12 -20.88
N GLY A 120 -4.88 -11.19 -20.65
CA GLY A 120 -4.31 -11.48 -19.32
C GLY A 120 -3.37 -10.37 -18.83
N SER A 121 -2.62 -9.79 -19.76
CA SER A 121 -1.63 -8.72 -19.55
C SER A 121 -2.24 -7.34 -19.31
N PHE A 122 -3.56 -7.17 -19.46
CA PHE A 122 -4.22 -5.90 -19.19
C PHE A 122 -4.46 -5.71 -17.67
N PRO A 123 -4.34 -4.49 -17.12
CA PRO A 123 -4.68 -4.21 -15.72
C PRO A 123 -6.08 -4.68 -15.33
N LYS A 124 -6.17 -5.61 -14.37
CA LYS A 124 -7.42 -6.11 -13.79
C LYS A 124 -7.39 -6.03 -12.27
N LEU A 125 -8.49 -5.54 -11.70
CA LEU A 125 -8.72 -5.50 -10.26
C LEU A 125 -9.94 -6.37 -9.93
N HIS A 126 -9.74 -7.49 -9.25
CA HIS A 126 -10.81 -8.41 -8.88
C HIS A 126 -11.47 -7.92 -7.59
N PHE A 127 -12.79 -7.84 -7.58
CA PHE A 127 -13.56 -7.51 -6.39
C PHE A 127 -14.01 -8.78 -5.66
N VAL A 128 -13.86 -8.80 -4.34
CA VAL A 128 -14.32 -9.89 -3.46
C VAL A 128 -15.51 -9.38 -2.65
N GLU A 129 -16.68 -10.01 -2.85
CA GLU A 129 -17.93 -9.55 -2.25
C GLU A 129 -18.12 -9.98 -0.79
N HIS A 130 -17.62 -11.15 -0.42
CA HIS A 130 -17.87 -11.75 0.89
C HIS A 130 -16.58 -12.07 1.63
N ARG A 131 -15.99 -13.23 1.35
CA ARG A 131 -14.79 -13.75 2.03
C ARG A 131 -13.88 -14.38 1.00
N TYR A 132 -12.58 -14.29 1.24
CA TYR A 132 -11.58 -15.05 0.50
C TYR A 132 -10.63 -15.71 1.51
N ALA A 133 -10.42 -17.03 1.39
CA ALA A 133 -9.67 -17.82 2.35
C ALA A 133 -10.15 -17.67 3.83
N GLY A 134 -11.47 -17.52 4.02
CA GLY A 134 -12.08 -17.34 5.35
C GLY A 134 -12.05 -15.91 5.89
N ASP A 135 -11.31 -15.02 5.25
CA ASP A 135 -11.14 -13.63 5.67
C ASP A 135 -12.18 -12.70 4.99
N PRO A 136 -13.03 -12.00 5.78
CA PRO A 136 -14.05 -11.08 5.27
C PRO A 136 -13.54 -9.68 4.92
N THR A 137 -12.26 -9.41 5.12
CA THR A 137 -11.69 -8.08 4.91
C THR A 137 -10.98 -7.95 3.55
N ASN A 138 -10.88 -9.05 2.78
CA ASN A 138 -10.37 -9.03 1.42
C ASN A 138 -11.39 -8.38 0.47
N TRP A 139 -11.03 -7.26 -0.17
CA TRP A 139 -11.91 -6.53 -1.08
C TRP A 139 -11.40 -6.48 -2.52
N TRP A 140 -10.11 -6.20 -2.71
CA TRP A 140 -9.53 -5.93 -4.02
C TRP A 140 -8.27 -6.75 -4.23
N VAL A 141 -8.23 -7.52 -5.32
CA VAL A 141 -7.10 -8.37 -5.64
C VAL A 141 -6.63 -8.08 -7.07
N PRO A 142 -5.55 -7.29 -7.26
CA PRO A 142 -5.05 -6.94 -8.58
C PRO A 142 -4.29 -8.09 -9.26
N ASN A 143 -4.22 -8.09 -10.59
CA ASN A 143 -3.15 -8.79 -11.31
C ASN A 143 -1.87 -7.93 -11.34
N ARG A 144 -0.77 -8.50 -11.84
CA ARG A 144 0.53 -7.80 -11.90
C ARG A 144 0.45 -6.49 -12.68
N ALA A 145 -0.14 -6.52 -13.87
CA ALA A 145 -0.30 -5.33 -14.70
C ALA A 145 -1.05 -4.20 -13.96
N CYS A 146 -2.06 -4.55 -13.15
CA CYS A 146 -2.81 -3.60 -12.34
C CYS A 146 -1.99 -3.02 -11.19
N VAL A 147 -1.24 -3.84 -10.45
CA VAL A 147 -0.35 -3.34 -9.39
C VAL A 147 0.63 -2.32 -9.95
N GLU A 148 1.32 -2.66 -11.03
CA GLU A 148 2.32 -1.78 -11.60
C GLU A 148 1.68 -0.49 -12.19
N ALA A 149 0.51 -0.60 -12.80
CA ALA A 149 -0.24 0.56 -13.29
C ALA A 149 -0.71 1.47 -12.16
N MET A 150 -1.23 0.91 -11.05
CA MET A 150 -1.64 1.68 -9.88
C MET A 150 -0.46 2.41 -9.23
N LEU A 151 0.69 1.74 -9.07
CA LEU A 151 1.90 2.36 -8.53
C LEU A 151 2.37 3.54 -9.40
N ARG A 152 2.39 3.37 -10.73
CA ARG A 152 2.72 4.46 -11.66
C ARG A 152 1.70 5.59 -11.60
N SER A 153 0.40 5.27 -11.57
CA SER A 153 -0.69 6.26 -11.49
C SER A 153 -0.63 7.07 -10.20
N ALA A 154 -0.29 6.43 -9.08
CA ALA A 154 -0.09 7.11 -7.82
C ALA A 154 1.15 8.03 -7.83
N GLY A 155 2.01 7.99 -8.85
CA GLY A 155 3.22 8.80 -8.93
C GLY A 155 4.44 8.12 -8.29
N PHE A 156 4.56 6.82 -8.48
CA PHE A 156 5.77 6.07 -8.14
C PHE A 156 6.47 5.55 -9.39
N VAL A 157 7.78 5.40 -9.31
CA VAL A 157 8.58 4.63 -10.27
C VAL A 157 9.06 3.35 -9.60
N ILE A 158 8.84 2.19 -10.24
CA ILE A 158 9.30 0.90 -9.74
C ILE A 158 10.79 0.79 -10.09
N VAL A 159 11.63 0.64 -9.07
CA VAL A 159 13.09 0.53 -9.23
C VAL A 159 13.59 -0.90 -9.04
N SER A 160 12.81 -1.75 -8.37
CA SER A 160 13.09 -3.18 -8.24
C SER A 160 11.80 -3.97 -7.98
N HIS A 161 11.77 -5.24 -8.39
CA HIS A 161 10.68 -6.19 -8.17
C HIS A 161 11.30 -7.52 -7.71
N PRO A 162 11.77 -7.59 -6.45
CA PRO A 162 12.59 -8.71 -5.96
C PRO A 162 11.81 -10.02 -5.78
N GLU A 163 10.51 -9.97 -5.57
CA GLU A 163 9.62 -11.12 -5.37
C GLU A 163 8.33 -10.89 -6.15
N ALA A 164 7.57 -11.95 -6.44
CA ALA A 164 6.36 -11.87 -7.26
C ALA A 164 5.30 -10.86 -6.78
N GLU A 165 5.28 -10.57 -5.48
CA GLU A 165 4.35 -9.62 -4.87
C GLU A 165 5.01 -8.38 -4.25
N VAL A 166 6.34 -8.24 -4.31
CA VAL A 166 7.08 -7.17 -3.62
C VAL A 166 7.70 -6.22 -4.64
N TYR A 167 7.43 -4.93 -4.48
CA TYR A 167 7.91 -3.86 -5.34
C TYR A 167 8.65 -2.82 -4.50
N VAL A 168 9.85 -2.44 -4.95
CA VAL A 168 10.57 -1.29 -4.39
C VAL A 168 10.37 -0.13 -5.35
N CYS A 169 9.84 0.96 -4.83
CA CYS A 169 9.44 2.12 -5.60
C CYS A 169 10.09 3.38 -5.05
N ARG A 170 10.36 4.34 -5.93
CA ARG A 170 10.70 5.73 -5.57
C ARG A 170 9.56 6.66 -5.91
N ARG A 171 9.42 7.74 -5.15
CA ARG A 171 8.51 8.82 -5.51
C ARG A 171 8.94 9.47 -6.83
N SER A 172 8.00 9.65 -7.76
CA SER A 172 8.24 10.25 -9.07
C SER A 172 7.08 11.16 -9.49
N GLY A 173 7.36 12.20 -10.28
CA GLY A 173 6.35 13.06 -10.92
C GLY A 173 5.25 13.59 -9.99
N ALA A 174 4.05 13.81 -10.55
CA ALA A 174 2.82 14.01 -9.79
C ALA A 174 1.88 12.81 -10.03
N PRO A 175 0.98 12.46 -9.10
CA PRO A 175 -0.03 11.44 -9.35
C PRO A 175 -0.93 11.85 -10.52
N GLY A 176 -1.41 10.87 -11.29
CA GLY A 176 -2.38 11.12 -12.35
C GLY A 176 -3.73 11.56 -11.77
N GLY A 177 -4.36 12.58 -12.35
CA GLY A 177 -5.77 12.90 -12.05
C GLY A 177 -6.07 13.59 -10.71
N GLY A 178 -5.08 14.12 -9.98
CA GLY A 178 -5.32 15.03 -8.84
C GLY A 178 -4.81 14.59 -7.47
N GLY A 179 -4.18 13.42 -7.33
CA GLY A 179 -3.57 12.96 -6.09
C GLY A 179 -4.56 12.69 -4.96
N ALA A 180 -4.16 12.90 -3.70
CA ALA A 180 -4.97 12.51 -2.56
C ALA A 180 -6.24 13.38 -2.41
N VAL A 181 -7.35 12.72 -2.07
CA VAL A 181 -8.64 13.39 -1.80
C VAL A 181 -8.99 13.26 -0.33
N TYR A 182 -9.49 14.35 0.25
CA TYR A 182 -9.88 14.41 1.67
C TYR A 182 -11.39 14.49 1.77
N PRO A 183 -12.10 13.34 1.93
CA PRO A 183 -13.54 13.37 2.10
C PRO A 183 -13.89 14.20 3.34
N ALA A 184 -14.87 15.09 3.22
CA ALA A 184 -15.37 15.85 4.35
C ALA A 184 -15.81 14.87 5.45
N LYS A 185 -15.35 15.10 6.69
CA LYS A 185 -15.86 14.36 7.83
C LYS A 185 -17.34 14.72 7.96
N GLY A 186 -18.23 13.76 7.66
CA GLY A 186 -19.66 13.94 7.82
C GLY A 186 -19.98 14.44 9.24
N ARG A 187 -21.08 15.19 9.40
CA ARG A 187 -21.57 15.51 10.75
C ARG A 187 -21.80 14.18 11.46
N ARG A 188 -21.09 13.94 12.57
CA ARG A 188 -21.38 12.81 13.44
C ARG A 188 -22.84 12.94 13.88
N PRO A 189 -23.68 11.91 13.71
CA PRO A 189 -25.05 11.93 14.22
C PRO A 189 -25.06 12.10 15.75
#